data_AF-A0A9E1JBF4-F1
#
_entry.id   AF-A0A9E1JBF4-F1
#
_cell.length_a   1.000
_cell.length_b   1.000
_cell.length_c   1.000
_cell.angle_alpha   90.00
_cell.angle_beta   90.00
_cell.angle_gamma   90.00
#
_symmetry.space_group_name_H-M   'P 1'
#
loop_
_entity.id
_entity.type
_entity.pdbx_description
1 polymer ?
#
loop_
_entity_poly.entity_id
_entity_poly.type
_entity_poly.pdbx_seq_one_letter_code
_entity_poly.pdbx_strand_id
1 'polypeptide(L)'
;MNVFLIGIIIFVIVYLFLNWFARTSSKKIATTIKKIAVYFSLILATLLAIGGKYIFSLPFLFVILSGLKIKGLTTLQMFQLWRLIQFLKNSGKFSQGQFGKTHGSTNISKNEAYKLLGLSSGCSKEEVLIAVSKLQKKIHPDMN
;
A
#
# COMPACT_ATOMS: atom_id res chain seq x y z
N MET A 1 -42.47 -37.75 19.40
CA MET A 1 -42.68 -36.72 18.37
C MET A 1 -43.17 -35.46 19.07
N ASN A 2 -42.24 -34.62 19.55
CA ASN A 2 -42.51 -33.46 20.40
C ASN A 2 -42.48 -32.16 19.58
N VAL A 3 -42.98 -32.21 18.34
CA VAL A 3 -42.96 -31.09 17.39
C VAL A 3 -43.71 -29.88 17.96
N PHE A 4 -44.80 -30.12 18.71
CA PHE A 4 -45.52 -29.08 19.45
C PHE A 4 -44.67 -28.42 20.54
N LEU A 5 -43.93 -29.20 21.33
CA LEU A 5 -43.03 -28.67 22.37
C LEU A 5 -41.87 -27.87 21.76
N ILE A 6 -41.26 -28.38 20.67
CA ILE A 6 -40.20 -27.67 19.93
C ILE A 6 -40.72 -26.37 19.34
N GLY A 7 -41.94 -26.35 18.80
CA GLY A 7 -42.59 -25.14 18.29
C GLY A 7 -42.79 -24.08 19.37
N ILE A 8 -43.28 -24.47 20.55
CA ILE A 8 -43.47 -23.56 21.69
C ILE A 8 -42.12 -23.01 22.17
N ILE A 9 -41.09 -23.85 22.30
CA ILE A 9 -39.75 -23.43 22.71
C ILE A 9 -39.17 -22.40 21.74
N ILE A 10 -39.25 -22.67 20.42
CA ILE A 10 -38.79 -21.72 19.39
C ILE A 10 -39.57 -20.41 19.47
N PHE A 11 -40.89 -20.47 19.66
CA PHE A 11 -41.73 -19.28 19.76
C PHE A 11 -41.35 -18.40 20.96
N VAL A 12 -41.11 -19.00 22.12
CA VAL A 12 -40.65 -18.29 23.33
C VAL A 12 -39.29 -17.63 23.09
N ILE A 13 -38.34 -18.34 22.46
CA ILE A 13 -37.01 -17.81 22.13
C ILE A 13 -37.13 -16.59 21.19
N VAL A 14 -37.93 -16.72 20.13
CA VAL A 14 -38.16 -15.63 19.16
C VAL A 14 -38.81 -14.44 19.84
N TYR A 15 -39.82 -14.66 20.70
CA TYR A 15 -40.48 -13.60 21.45
C TYR A 15 -39.50 -12.84 22.36
N LEU A 16 -38.66 -13.56 23.11
CA LEU A 16 -37.64 -12.94 23.96
C LEU A 16 -36.63 -12.14 23.14
N PHE A 17 -36.20 -12.66 21.99
CA PHE A 17 -35.29 -11.96 21.07
C PHE A 17 -35.92 -10.68 20.52
N LEU A 18 -37.17 -10.73 20.05
CA LEU A 18 -37.90 -9.56 19.55
C LEU A 18 -38.13 -8.51 20.64
N ASN A 19 -38.49 -8.93 21.86
CA ASN A 19 -38.70 -8.02 22.98
C ASN A 19 -37.40 -7.31 23.39
N TRP A 20 -36.27 -8.02 23.40
CA TRP A 20 -34.96 -7.42 23.63
C TRP A 20 -34.55 -6.47 22.50
N PHE A 21 -34.79 -6.85 21.25
CA PHE A 21 -34.52 -6.01 20.07
C PHE A 21 -35.34 -4.71 20.09
N ALA A 22 -36.64 -4.79 20.38
CA ALA A 22 -37.54 -3.64 20.43
C ALA A 22 -37.18 -2.62 21.53
N ARG A 23 -36.63 -3.08 22.66
CA ARG A 23 -36.21 -2.23 23.78
C ARG A 23 -34.84 -1.59 23.58
N THR A 24 -34.04 -2.07 22.63
CA THR A 24 -32.68 -1.58 22.40
C THR A 24 -32.70 -0.38 21.44
N SER A 25 -31.93 0.67 21.74
CA SER A 25 -31.89 1.84 20.86
C SER A 25 -31.27 1.52 19.49
N SER A 26 -31.83 2.10 18.41
CA SER A 26 -31.42 1.82 17.02
C SER A 26 -29.92 2.05 16.78
N LYS A 27 -29.31 3.00 17.48
CA LYS A 27 -27.86 3.27 17.42
C LYS A 27 -27.02 2.14 18.05
N LYS A 28 -27.48 1.55 19.16
CA LYS A 28 -26.81 0.41 19.82
C LYS A 28 -26.98 -0.88 19.01
N ILE A 29 -28.14 -1.08 18.39
CA ILE A 29 -28.40 -2.21 17.49
C ILE A 29 -27.44 -2.15 16.29
N ALA A 30 -27.37 -1.01 15.60
CA ALA A 30 -26.53 -0.86 14.41
C ALA A 30 -25.04 -1.10 14.70
N THR A 31 -24.54 -0.64 15.85
CA THR A 31 -23.15 -0.87 16.24
C THR A 31 -22.88 -2.31 16.67
N THR A 32 -23.84 -2.95 17.34
CA THR A 32 -23.75 -4.37 17.74
C THR A 32 -23.78 -5.29 16.53
N ILE A 33 -24.71 -5.07 15.59
CA ILE A 33 -24.79 -5.82 14.33
C ILE A 33 -23.50 -5.66 13.52
N LYS A 34 -22.94 -4.44 13.44
CA LYS A 34 -21.64 -4.21 12.78
C LYS A 34 -20.52 -5.03 13.42
N LYS A 35 -20.43 -5.05 14.76
CA LYS A 35 -19.42 -5.86 15.48
C LYS A 35 -19.62 -7.36 15.22
N ILE A 36 -20.85 -7.86 15.33
CA ILE A 36 -21.19 -9.26 15.05
C ILE A 36 -20.81 -9.63 13.62
N ALA A 37 -21.17 -8.80 12.64
CA ALA A 37 -20.84 -9.02 11.23
C ALA A 37 -19.33 -9.08 11.00
N VAL A 38 -18.53 -8.23 11.65
CA VAL A 38 -17.06 -8.26 11.55
C VAL A 38 -16.48 -9.56 12.14
N TYR A 39 -16.91 -9.97 13.35
CA TYR A 39 -16.42 -11.22 13.95
C TYR A 39 -16.83 -12.45 13.14
N PHE A 40 -18.08 -12.50 12.68
CA PHE A 40 -18.57 -13.58 11.84
C PHE A 40 -17.79 -13.67 10.53
N SER A 41 -17.55 -12.51 9.89
CA SER A 41 -16.75 -12.39 8.68
C SER A 41 -15.31 -12.87 8.89
N LEU A 42 -14.69 -12.55 10.04
CA LEU A 42 -13.34 -13.00 10.38
C LEU A 42 -13.27 -14.53 10.49
N ILE A 43 -14.21 -15.14 11.21
CA ILE A 43 -14.29 -16.60 11.39
C ILE A 43 -14.47 -17.29 10.05
N LEU A 44 -15.39 -16.80 9.21
CA LEU A 44 -15.66 -17.37 7.90
C LEU A 44 -14.46 -17.23 6.95
N ALA A 45 -13.79 -16.08 6.97
CA ALA A 45 -12.58 -15.86 6.18
C ALA A 45 -11.46 -16.83 6.57
N THR A 46 -11.23 -17.07 7.86
CA THR A 46 -10.23 -18.03 8.33
C THR A 46 -10.58 -19.46 7.91
N LEU A 47 -11.83 -19.89 8.06
CA LEU A 47 -12.32 -21.20 7.60
C LEU A 47 -12.11 -21.40 6.08
N LEU A 48 -12.49 -20.41 5.28
CA LEU A 48 -12.34 -20.45 3.82
C LEU A 48 -10.87 -20.44 3.37
N ALA A 49 -10.01 -19.72 4.08
CA ALA A 49 -8.58 -19.66 3.82
C ALA A 49 -7.90 -21.01 4.11
N ILE A 50 -8.22 -21.64 5.24
CA ILE A 50 -7.74 -23.00 5.57
C ILE A 50 -8.20 -24.00 4.51
N GLY A 51 -9.43 -23.85 4.00
CA GLY A 51 -9.97 -24.66 2.90
C GLY A 51 -9.40 -24.34 1.51
N GLY A 52 -8.37 -23.49 1.39
CA GLY A 52 -7.71 -23.13 0.12
C GLY A 52 -8.55 -22.24 -0.81
N LYS A 53 -9.73 -21.77 -0.39
CA LYS A 53 -10.64 -20.95 -1.19
C LYS A 53 -10.45 -19.45 -0.91
N TYR A 54 -9.25 -18.96 -1.20
CA TYR A 54 -8.88 -17.55 -0.94
C TYR A 54 -9.79 -16.54 -1.67
N ILE A 55 -10.23 -16.84 -2.90
CA ILE A 55 -11.13 -15.96 -3.66
C ILE A 55 -12.47 -15.77 -2.95
N PHE A 56 -12.98 -16.79 -2.26
CA PHE A 56 -14.22 -16.71 -1.49
C PHE A 56 -14.05 -15.97 -0.16
N SER A 57 -12.84 -15.94 0.43
CA SER A 57 -12.53 -15.15 1.65
C SER A 57 -12.46 -13.64 1.39
N LEU A 58 -12.27 -13.24 0.14
CA LEU A 58 -12.04 -11.85 -0.28
C LEU A 58 -13.21 -10.88 0.00
N PRO A 59 -14.49 -11.22 -0.28
CA PRO A 59 -15.63 -10.38 0.15
C PRO A 59 -15.71 -10.20 1.67
N PHE A 60 -15.29 -11.19 2.46
CA PHE A 60 -15.28 -11.11 3.93
C PHE A 60 -14.20 -10.14 4.44
N LEU A 61 -13.06 -10.06 3.76
CA LEU A 61 -12.04 -9.05 4.04
C LEU A 61 -12.56 -7.62 3.81
N PHE A 62 -13.35 -7.39 2.75
CA PHE A 62 -13.98 -6.08 2.50
C PHE A 62 -14.97 -5.67 3.60
N VAL A 63 -15.73 -6.63 4.16
CA VAL A 63 -16.63 -6.37 5.30
C VAL A 63 -15.84 -5.96 6.54
N ILE A 64 -14.71 -6.62 6.81
CA ILE A 64 -13.83 -6.31 7.94
C ILE A 64 -13.21 -4.92 7.77
N LEU A 65 -12.72 -4.60 6.58
CA LEU A 65 -12.17 -3.26 6.23
C LEU A 65 -13.20 -2.15 6.44
N SER A 66 -14.44 -2.36 6.01
CA SER A 66 -15.54 -1.39 6.21
C SER A 66 -15.90 -1.20 7.69
N GLY A 67 -15.84 -2.29 8.48
CA GLY A 67 -16.12 -2.27 9.91
C GLY A 67 -15.06 -1.53 10.74
N LEU A 68 -13.80 -1.58 10.33
CA LEU A 68 -12.67 -0.98 11.05
C LEU A 68 -12.59 0.56 10.94
N LYS A 69 -13.39 1.20 10.07
CA LYS A 69 -13.44 2.66 9.92
C LYS A 69 -12.05 3.32 9.86
N ILE A 70 -11.08 2.66 9.23
CA ILE A 70 -9.72 3.19 9.09
C ILE A 70 -9.80 4.37 8.13
N LYS A 71 -9.91 5.58 8.69
CA LYS A 71 -9.86 6.85 7.96
C LYS A 71 -8.52 6.90 7.23
N GLY A 72 -8.50 6.54 5.94
CA GLY A 72 -7.28 6.55 5.12
C GLY A 72 -7.03 5.31 4.27
N LEU A 73 -7.74 4.20 4.50
CA LEU A 73 -7.67 2.99 3.66
C LEU A 73 -9.01 2.72 2.97
N THR A 74 -9.61 3.76 2.41
CA THR A 74 -10.77 3.58 1.53
C THR A 74 -10.36 2.72 0.32
N THR A 75 -11.27 1.89 -0.19
CA THR A 75 -11.01 1.02 -1.36
C THR A 75 -10.35 1.75 -2.54
N LEU A 76 -10.78 2.99 -2.78
CA LEU A 76 -10.20 3.86 -3.80
C LEU A 76 -8.76 4.30 -3.50
N GLN A 77 -8.43 4.57 -2.23
CA GLN A 77 -7.07 4.93 -1.82
C GLN A 77 -6.11 3.75 -2.01
N MET A 78 -6.58 2.52 -1.76
CA MET A 78 -5.79 1.31 -2.03
C MET A 78 -5.49 1.13 -3.53
N PHE A 79 -6.45 1.45 -4.41
CA PHE A 79 -6.22 1.44 -5.86
C PHE A 79 -5.19 2.48 -6.30
N GLN A 80 -5.24 3.68 -5.71
CA GLN A 80 -4.25 4.74 -5.98
C GLN A 80 -2.84 4.34 -5.52
N LEU A 81 -2.72 3.71 -4.33
CA LEU A 81 -1.48 3.13 -3.82
C LEU A 81 -0.94 2.04 -4.75
N TRP A 82 -1.79 1.12 -5.20
CA TRP A 82 -1.39 0.08 -6.15
C TRP A 82 -0.84 0.65 -7.46
N ARG A 83 -1.48 1.70 -7.99
CA ARG A 83 -1.00 2.42 -9.18
C ARG A 83 0.37 3.08 -8.94
N LEU A 84 0.57 3.70 -7.77
CA LEU A 84 1.85 4.29 -7.40
C LEU A 84 2.96 3.22 -7.30
N ILE A 85 2.66 2.09 -6.66
CA ILE A 85 3.58 0.96 -6.56
C ILE A 85 3.94 0.45 -7.96
N GLN A 86 2.97 0.36 -8.87
CA GLN A 86 3.21 -0.05 -10.24
C GLN A 86 4.04 0.96 -11.03
N PHE A 87 3.79 2.26 -10.85
CA PHE A 87 4.60 3.33 -11.43
C PHE A 87 6.05 3.27 -10.91
N LEU A 88 6.25 3.10 -9.60
CA LEU A 88 7.58 2.98 -8.99
C LEU A 88 8.32 1.72 -9.46
N LYS A 89 7.61 0.58 -9.59
CA LYS A 89 8.17 -0.67 -10.13
C LYS A 89 8.60 -0.51 -11.59
N ASN A 90 7.78 0.16 -12.40
CA ASN A 90 8.07 0.41 -13.81
C ASN A 90 9.12 1.52 -14.02
N SER A 91 9.34 2.39 -13.04
CA SER A 91 10.34 3.47 -13.11
C SER A 91 11.79 2.98 -13.03
N GLY A 92 12.05 1.67 -12.92
CA GLY A 92 13.38 1.05 -12.98
C GLY A 92 14.32 1.37 -11.81
N LYS A 93 14.02 2.39 -11.00
CA LYS A 93 14.85 2.87 -9.88
C LYS A 93 14.93 1.89 -8.68
N PHE A 94 14.06 0.88 -8.64
CA PHE A 94 14.00 -0.12 -7.57
C PHE A 94 14.17 -1.55 -8.08
N SER A 95 14.74 -1.74 -9.28
CA SER A 95 15.12 -3.08 -9.74
C SER A 95 16.22 -3.64 -8.84
N GLN A 96 15.86 -4.61 -8.01
CA GLN A 96 16.75 -5.34 -7.10
C GLN A 96 17.84 -6.16 -7.83
N GLY A 97 17.91 -6.10 -9.16
CA GLY A 97 18.97 -6.71 -9.98
C GLY A 97 20.27 -5.91 -10.05
N GLN A 98 20.37 -4.75 -9.39
CA GLN A 98 21.56 -3.89 -9.39
C GLN A 98 22.15 -3.62 -8.00
N PHE A 99 21.82 -4.43 -7.00
CA PHE A 99 22.49 -4.36 -5.69
C PHE A 99 23.96 -4.82 -5.71
N GLY A 100 24.47 -5.31 -6.85
CA GLY A 100 25.86 -5.75 -7.05
C GLY A 100 26.61 -5.05 -8.19
N LYS A 101 26.01 -4.04 -8.85
CA LYS A 101 26.77 -3.23 -9.81
C LYS A 101 27.19 -1.97 -9.08
N THR A 102 28.48 -1.95 -8.71
CA THR A 102 29.21 -0.76 -8.28
C THR A 102 28.67 0.47 -8.99
N HIS A 103 28.23 1.46 -8.22
CA HIS A 103 28.12 2.83 -8.69
C HIS A 103 29.33 3.11 -9.57
N GLY A 104 29.11 3.61 -10.80
CA GLY A 104 30.18 3.95 -11.72
C GLY A 104 31.29 4.66 -10.94
N SER A 105 32.52 4.16 -11.04
CA SER A 105 33.63 4.61 -10.23
C SER A 105 33.70 6.13 -10.28
N THR A 106 33.39 6.77 -9.15
CA THR A 106 33.52 8.22 -8.98
C THR A 106 34.99 8.67 -8.92
N ASN A 107 35.93 7.73 -9.02
CA ASN A 107 37.36 8.00 -9.16
C ASN A 107 37.70 8.38 -10.61
N ILE A 108 37.40 9.62 -10.96
CA ILE A 108 38.00 10.26 -12.15
C ILE A 108 39.50 10.40 -11.88
N SER A 109 40.32 9.85 -12.77
CA SER A 109 41.78 10.05 -12.71
C SER A 109 42.12 11.50 -13.08
N LYS A 110 43.25 12.03 -12.60
CA LYS A 110 43.68 13.40 -12.95
C LYS A 110 43.77 13.62 -14.46
N ASN A 111 44.26 12.62 -15.20
CA ASN A 111 44.36 12.67 -16.66
C ASN A 111 42.97 12.72 -17.33
N GLU A 112 42.03 11.94 -16.81
CA GLU A 112 40.64 11.95 -17.27
C GLU A 112 39.94 13.28 -16.97
N ALA A 113 40.21 13.89 -15.81
CA ALA A 113 39.74 15.24 -15.49
C ALA A 113 40.27 16.29 -16.49
N TYR A 114 41.56 16.24 -16.83
CA TYR A 114 42.14 17.12 -17.85
C TYR A 114 41.50 16.92 -19.23
N LYS A 115 41.27 15.66 -19.63
CA LYS A 115 40.60 15.32 -20.89
C LYS A 115 39.14 15.79 -20.94
N LEU A 116 38.41 15.72 -19.82
CA LEU A 116 37.03 16.20 -19.69
C LEU A 116 36.95 17.73 -19.79
N LEU A 117 37.93 18.44 -19.23
CA LEU A 117 38.03 19.91 -19.35
C LEU A 117 38.63 20.38 -20.68
N GLY A 118 39.19 19.46 -21.49
CA GLY A 118 39.86 19.77 -22.75
C GLY A 118 41.22 20.47 -22.58
N LEU A 119 41.89 20.25 -21.44
CA LEU A 119 43.16 20.87 -21.07
C LEU A 119 44.31 19.85 -21.06
N SER A 120 45.54 20.31 -21.22
CA SER A 120 46.74 19.45 -21.12
C SER A 120 47.30 19.43 -19.69
N SER A 121 48.07 18.39 -19.36
CA SER A 121 48.76 18.30 -18.07
C SER A 121 49.86 19.35 -17.99
N GLY A 122 49.66 20.40 -17.18
CA GLY A 122 50.58 21.54 -17.05
C GLY A 122 49.91 22.92 -17.07
N CYS A 123 48.59 22.99 -17.24
CA CYS A 123 47.83 24.25 -17.27
C CYS A 123 47.90 25.08 -15.97
N SER A 124 47.77 26.40 -16.13
CA SER A 124 47.68 27.33 -15.00
C SER A 124 46.32 27.24 -14.30
N LYS A 125 46.27 27.66 -13.04
CA LYS A 125 45.02 27.66 -12.25
C LYS A 125 43.91 28.50 -12.91
N GLU A 126 44.29 29.57 -13.60
CA GLU A 126 43.38 30.50 -14.27
C GLU A 126 42.72 29.87 -15.50
N GLU A 127 43.48 29.12 -16.30
CA GLU A 127 42.99 28.39 -17.46
C GLU A 127 41.94 27.33 -17.07
N VAL A 128 42.19 26.64 -15.95
CA VAL A 128 41.26 25.64 -15.40
C VAL A 128 39.93 26.29 -15.00
N LEU A 129 39.95 27.45 -14.34
CA LEU A 129 38.73 28.16 -13.93
C LEU A 129 37.89 28.62 -15.14
N ILE A 130 38.54 29.09 -16.20
CA ILE A 130 37.88 29.49 -17.44
C ILE A 130 37.22 28.28 -18.12
N ALA A 131 37.92 27.14 -18.20
CA ALA A 131 37.38 25.92 -18.80
C ALA A 131 36.17 25.38 -18.02
N VAL A 132 36.24 25.35 -16.69
CA VAL A 132 35.15 24.89 -15.81
C VAL A 132 33.91 25.78 -15.97
N SER A 133 34.07 27.11 -15.90
CA SER A 133 32.94 28.03 -16.01
C SER A 133 32.25 27.96 -17.38
N LYS A 134 33.02 27.74 -18.46
CA LYS A 134 32.48 27.53 -19.80
C LYS A 134 31.71 26.22 -19.93
N LEU A 135 32.24 25.13 -19.36
CA LEU A 135 31.60 23.82 -19.36
C LEU A 135 30.31 23.85 -18.54
N GLN A 136 30.33 24.42 -17.34
CA GLN A 136 29.17 24.53 -16.45
C GLN A 136 28.02 25.31 -17.09
N LYS A 137 28.30 26.43 -17.76
CA LYS A 137 27.29 27.17 -18.52
C LYS A 137 26.67 26.30 -19.63
N LYS A 138 27.49 25.57 -20.38
CA LYS A 138 27.01 24.73 -21.49
C LYS A 138 26.10 23.57 -21.04
N ILE A 139 26.31 23.02 -19.85
CA ILE A 139 25.52 21.89 -19.32
C ILE A 139 24.41 22.33 -18.35
N HIS A 140 24.23 23.63 -18.16
CA HIS A 140 23.27 24.13 -17.18
C HIS A 140 21.85 23.77 -17.60
N PRO A 141 21.02 23.12 -16.75
CA PRO A 141 19.68 22.69 -17.12
C PRO A 141 18.76 23.85 -17.47
N ASP A 142 18.95 25.04 -16.88
CA ASP A 142 18.17 26.23 -17.25
C ASP A 142 18.52 26.81 -18.63
N MET A 143 19.57 26.32 -19.29
CA MET A 143 19.95 26.77 -20.63
C MET A 143 19.36 25.88 -21.76
N ASN A 144 18.64 24.80 -21.45
CA ASN A 144 18.08 23.86 -22.43
C ASN A 144 16.56 23.68 -22.29
#